data_AF-A0A0V0GEC6-F1
#
_entry.id   AF-A0A0V0GEC6-F1
#
_cell.length_a   1.000
_cell.length_b   1.000
_cell.length_c   1.000
_cell.angle_alpha   90.00
_cell.angle_beta   90.00
_cell.angle_gamma   90.00
#
_symmetry.space_group_name_H-M   'P 1'
#
loop_
_entity.id
_entity.type
_entity.pdbx_description
1 polymer ?
#
loop_
_entity_poly.entity_id
_entity_poly.type
_entity_poly.pdbx_seq_one_letter_code
_entity_poly.pdbx_strand_id
1 'polypeptide(L)' 'MQRDENVKCNKFTISSALAASASVQSLRLGKEIHGHIVRTGLDSDAVVWSALSDMYGKCGSVDEA' A
#
# COMPACT_ATOMS: atom_id res chain seq x y z
N MET A 1 -24.10 -11.73 9.24
CA MET A 1 -22.67 -11.67 8.89
C MET A 1 -22.52 -10.61 7.82
N GLN A 2 -22.00 -9.42 8.15
CA GLN A 2 -21.60 -8.41 7.17
C GLN A 2 -20.82 -7.30 7.88
N ARG A 3 -19.49 -7.35 7.78
CA ARG A 3 -18.56 -6.25 8.08
C ARG A 3 -17.43 -6.30 7.05
N ASP A 4 -17.77 -6.20 5.77
CA ASP A 4 -16.79 -6.28 4.67
C ASP A 4 -16.60 -4.94 3.92
N GLU A 5 -17.52 -3.98 4.07
CA GLU A 5 -17.43 -2.72 3.33
C GLU A 5 -16.25 -1.84 3.77
N ASN A 6 -15.98 -1.81 5.08
CA ASN A 6 -14.92 -0.97 5.63
C ASN A 6 -13.52 -1.47 5.21
N VAL A 7 -13.33 -2.80 5.17
CA VAL A 7 -12.07 -3.42 4.78
C VAL A 7 -11.83 -3.26 3.28
N LYS A 8 -12.88 -3.41 2.46
CA LYS A 8 -12.80 -3.20 1.01
C LYS A 8 -12.41 -1.77 0.67
N CYS A 9 -13.04 -0.77 1.30
CA CYS A 9 -12.73 0.64 1.10
C CYS A 9 -11.26 0.96 1.44
N ASN A 10 -10.77 0.46 2.58
CA ASN A 10 -9.39 0.70 3.02
C ASN A 10 -8.34 0.19 2.01
N LYS A 11 -8.55 -0.99 1.41
CA LYS A 11 -7.62 -1.53 0.40
C LYS A 11 -7.54 -0.65 -0.84
N PHE A 12 -8.67 -0.14 -1.33
CA PHE A 12 -8.71 0.78 -2.46
C PHE A 12 -8.06 2.13 -2.14
N THR A 13 -8.33 2.68 -0.96
CA THR A 13 -7.70 3.92 -0.50
C THR A 13 -6.19 3.77 -0.38
N ILE A 14 -5.70 2.69 0.23
CA ILE A 14 -4.27 2.41 0.37
C ILE A 14 -3.62 2.22 -1.00
N SER A 15 -4.23 1.43 -1.89
CA SER A 15 -3.70 1.22 -3.24
C SER A 15 -3.60 2.53 -4.02
N SER A 16 -4.60 3.40 -3.88
CA SER A 16 -4.61 4.72 -4.52
C SER A 16 -3.52 5.64 -3.94
N ALA A 17 -3.33 5.62 -2.62
CA ALA A 17 -2.28 6.38 -1.94
C ALA A 17 -0.87 5.90 -2.32
N LEU A 18 -0.67 4.59 -2.46
CA LEU A 18 0.57 3.99 -2.96
C LEU A 18 0.85 4.41 -4.41
N ALA A 19 -0.16 4.35 -5.29
CA ALA A 19 -0.04 4.79 -6.67
C ALA A 19 0.32 6.28 -6.77
N ALA A 20 -0.32 7.13 -5.96
CA ALA A 20 0.01 8.55 -5.88
C ALA A 20 1.45 8.78 -5.40
N SER A 21 1.88 8.06 -4.34
CA SER A 21 3.25 8.13 -3.82
C SER A 21 4.28 7.71 -4.87
N ALA A 22 3.97 6.66 -5.64
CA ALA A 22 4.79 6.20 -6.75
C ALA A 22 4.88 7.24 -7.89
N SER A 23 3.76 7.90 -8.23
CA SER A 23 3.72 8.92 -9.29
C SER A 23 4.59 10.14 -8.99
N VAL A 24 4.78 10.46 -7.71
CA VAL A 24 5.68 11.53 -7.26
C VAL A 24 7.06 11.01 -6.83
N GLN A 25 7.32 9.71 -7.03
CA GLN A 25 8.55 9.00 -6.64
C GLN A 25 8.95 9.26 -5.17
N SER A 26 7.96 9.34 -4.27
CA SER A 26 8.20 9.61 -2.86
C SER A 26 8.25 8.33 -2.04
N LEU A 27 9.47 7.79 -1.90
CA LEU A 27 9.73 6.63 -1.05
C LEU A 27 9.32 6.87 0.41
N ARG A 28 9.46 8.11 0.90
CA ARG A 28 9.07 8.48 2.28
C ARG A 28 7.57 8.23 2.52
N LEU A 29 6.71 8.74 1.64
CA LEU A 29 5.26 8.52 1.75
C LEU A 29 4.92 7.02 1.63
N GLY A 30 5.59 6.33 0.70
CA GLY A 30 5.50 4.88 0.55
C GLY A 30 5.77 4.11 1.85
N LYS A 31 6.85 4.47 2.56
CA LYS A 31 7.23 3.86 3.85
C LYS A 31 6.25 4.16 4.98
N GLU A 32 5.70 5.38 5.02
CA GLU A 32 4.65 5.74 5.99
C GLU A 32 3.39 4.88 5.78
N ILE A 33 2.98 4.70 4.52
CA ILE A 33 1.86 3.84 4.15
C ILE A 33 2.18 2.36 4.43
N HIS A 34 3.39 1.89 4.12
CA HIS A 34 3.84 0.54 4.46
C HIS A 34 3.68 0.27 5.98
N GLY A 35 4.16 1.19 6.82
CA GLY A 35 3.98 1.06 8.27
C GLY A 35 2.51 0.99 8.69
N HIS A 36 1.62 1.71 8.02
CA HIS A 36 0.17 1.62 8.27
C HIS A 36 -0.41 0.25 7.85
N ILE A 37 0.00 -0.28 6.69
CA ILE A 37 -0.41 -1.60 6.18
C ILE A 37 -0.06 -2.69 7.19
N VAL A 38 1.18 -2.72 7.68
CA VAL A 38 1.63 -3.71 8.68
C VAL A 38 0.84 -3.60 9.98
N ARG A 39 0.62 -2.36 10.48
CA ARG A 39 -0.14 -2.15 11.73
C ARG A 39 -1.62 -2.55 11.63
N THR A 40 -2.17 -2.59 10.42
CA THR A 40 -3.58 -2.92 10.18
C THR A 40 -3.79 -4.36 9.67
N GLY A 41 -2.71 -5.12 9.46
CA GLY A 41 -2.75 -6.50 8.97
C GLY A 41 -3.14 -6.63 7.50
N LEU A 42 -3.00 -5.56 6.72
CA LEU A 42 -3.35 -5.53 5.31
C LEU A 42 -2.20 -6.01 4.41
N ASP A 43 -1.03 -6.32 4.98
CA ASP A 43 0.14 -6.90 4.32
C ASP A 43 -0.14 -8.29 3.72
N SER A 44 -1.10 -9.01 4.29
CA SER A 44 -1.58 -10.30 3.76
C SER A 44 -2.52 -10.18 2.56
N ASP A 45 -2.99 -8.97 2.23
CA ASP A 45 -3.88 -8.77 1.09
C ASP A 45 -3.09 -8.63 -0.22
N ALA A 46 -3.37 -9.52 -1.18
CA ALA A 46 -2.64 -9.57 -2.45
C ALA A 46 -2.74 -8.28 -3.27
N VAL A 47 -3.85 -7.53 -3.19
CA VAL A 47 -4.02 -6.26 -3.92
C VAL A 47 -3.13 -5.20 -3.29
N VAL A 48 -3.16 -5.09 -1.97
CA VAL A 48 -2.31 -4.15 -1.22
C VAL A 48 -0.83 -4.48 -1.41
N TRP A 49 -0.44 -5.74 -1.31
CA TRP A 49 0.94 -6.19 -1.54
C TRP A 49 1.44 -5.86 -2.95
N SER A 50 0.61 -6.09 -3.97
CA SER A 50 0.96 -5.76 -5.36
C SER A 50 1.15 -4.26 -5.56
N ALA A 51 0.26 -3.43 -5.00
CA ALA A 51 0.39 -1.98 -5.06
C ALA A 51 1.61 -1.46 -4.30
N LEU A 52 1.95 -2.10 -3.17
CA LEU A 52 3.12 -1.76 -2.36
C LEU A 52 4.41 -2.06 -3.12
N SER A 53 4.50 -3.26 -3.71
CA SER A 53 5.62 -3.70 -4.53
C SER A 53 5.84 -2.78 -5.75
N ASP A 54 4.77 -2.41 -6.45
CA ASP A 54 4.84 -1.47 -7.59
C ASP A 54 5.35 -0.09 -7.14
N MET A 55 4.90 0.41 -6.00
CA MET A 55 5.35 1.69 -5.44
C MET A 55 6.85 1.66 -5.11
N TYR A 56 7.33 0.63 -4.40
CA TYR A 56 8.75 0.47 -4.10
C TYR A 56 9.59 0.29 -5.37
N GLY A 57 9.11 -0.48 -6.35
CA GLY A 57 9.76 -0.65 -7.64
C GLY A 57 9.91 0.67 -8.40
N LYS A 58 8.86 1.49 -8.47
CA LYS A 58 8.89 2.83 -9.09
C LYS A 58 9.76 3.83 -8.35
N CYS A 59 10.00 3.63 -7.05
CA CYS A 59 10.95 4.41 -6.27
C CYS A 59 12.39 3.85 -6.32
N GLY A 60 12.62 2.72 -7.01
CA GLY A 60 13.93 2.08 -7.10
C GLY A 60 14.39 1.39 -5.81
N SER A 61 13.46 0.98 -4.95
CA SER A 61 13.75 0.38 -3.63
C SER A 61 12.92 -0.88 -3.38
N VAL A 62 12.76 -1.73 -4.40
CA VAL A 62 11.94 -2.96 -4.34
C VAL A 62 12.36 -3.92 -3.23
N ASP A 63 13.65 -3.93 -2.85
CA ASP A 63 14.17 -4.77 -1.77
C ASP A 63 13.68 -4.34 -0.37
N GLU A 64 13.03 -3.17 -0.27
CA GLU A 64 12.45 -2.64 0.97
C GLU A 64 10.93 -2.88 1.08
N ALA A 65 10.33 -3.58 0.11
CA ALA A 65 8.88 -3.83 0.04
C ALA A 65 8.37 -4.83 1.08
#